data_AF-A0A5C8CWB0-F1
#
_entry.id   AF-A0A5C8CWB0-F1
#
_cell.length_a   1.000
_cell.length_b   1.000
_cell.length_c   1.000
_cell.angle_alpha   90.00
_cell.angle_beta   90.00
_cell.angle_gamma   90.00
#
_symmetry.space_group_name_H-M   'P 1'
#
loop_
_entity.id
_entity.type
_entity.pdbx_description
1 polymer ?
#
loop_
_entity_poly.entity_id
_entity_poly.type
_entity_poly.pdbx_seq_one_letter_code
_entity_poly.pdbx_strand_id
1 'polypeptide(L)'
;RIEARPPRYDAEELLGIMPMDHKRPVDMRQAIARFVDDSDFVEFGPDYGPATVCGQARIEGHAIGIITNNGPLDPAGANKATHFIHACCQSQTPLLYLNNTTGYMVGKAYEEAGMIKHGSKMIQAVTNATVPQITIYCGASFGAGNYGMCGRGFHPRFCFSWPNAKTAVMGGEQAAETMAIVAEAGAARKGKPMDPAKLQEMKSRIINVFDSQMDVFATSGRLLDDGVIDPRDTRAVLLNVLSICREAEARNPQKVQFSVARP
;
A
#
# COMPACT_ATOMS: atom_id res chain seq x y z
N ARG A 1 4.50 -17.54 23.43
CA ARG A 1 5.42 -17.16 22.35
C ARG A 1 5.83 -18.45 21.65
N ILE A 2 5.68 -18.54 20.33
CA ILE A 2 6.19 -19.69 19.56
C ILE A 2 7.67 -19.44 19.27
N GLU A 3 8.46 -20.50 19.15
CA GLU A 3 9.88 -20.43 18.77
C GLU A 3 10.06 -19.69 17.44
N ALA A 4 10.93 -18.68 17.43
CA ALA A 4 11.24 -17.92 16.21
C ALA A 4 12.13 -18.75 15.30
N ARG A 5 11.77 -18.80 14.01
CA ARG A 5 12.58 -19.44 12.96
C ARG A 5 12.90 -18.41 11.90
N PRO A 6 14.13 -18.41 11.34
CA PRO A 6 14.44 -17.54 10.21
C PRO A 6 13.52 -17.87 9.01
N PRO A 7 13.30 -16.93 8.08
CA PRO A 7 12.69 -17.24 6.79
C PRO A 7 13.46 -18.36 6.07
N ARG A 8 12.76 -19.18 5.28
CA ARG A 8 13.37 -20.28 4.49
C ARG A 8 14.14 -19.81 3.26
N TYR A 9 13.92 -18.56 2.84
CA TYR A 9 14.50 -17.97 1.64
C TYR A 9 15.37 -16.77 2.02
N ASP A 10 16.42 -16.52 1.23
CA ASP A 10 17.36 -15.42 1.50
C ASP A 10 16.68 -14.06 1.28
N ALA A 11 16.98 -13.10 2.16
CA ALA A 11 16.53 -11.73 2.02
C ALA A 11 17.10 -11.05 0.75
N GLU A 12 18.29 -11.45 0.29
CA GLU A 12 18.89 -10.97 -0.98
C GLU A 12 17.96 -11.19 -2.17
N GLU A 13 17.17 -12.26 -2.16
CA GLU A 13 16.23 -12.55 -3.24
C GLU A 13 15.13 -11.48 -3.38
N LEU A 14 14.86 -10.67 -2.34
CA LEU A 14 13.91 -9.55 -2.40
C LEU A 14 14.28 -8.52 -3.49
N LEU A 15 15.58 -8.37 -3.79
CA LEU A 15 16.05 -7.47 -4.85
C LEU A 15 15.59 -7.89 -6.25
N GLY A 16 15.24 -9.16 -6.44
CA GLY A 16 14.82 -9.73 -7.73
C GLY A 16 13.31 -9.93 -7.91
N ILE A 17 12.49 -9.66 -6.89
CA ILE A 17 11.05 -9.95 -6.93
C ILE A 17 10.27 -8.90 -7.71
N MET A 18 10.59 -7.63 -7.47
CA MET A 18 9.86 -6.53 -8.08
C MET A 18 10.32 -6.32 -9.52
N PRO A 19 9.42 -6.39 -10.51
CA PRO A 19 9.74 -6.08 -11.89
C PRO A 19 10.01 -4.59 -12.04
N MET A 20 10.89 -4.24 -12.98
CA MET A 20 11.13 -2.85 -13.35
C MET A 20 9.87 -2.18 -13.94
N ASP A 21 9.05 -2.96 -14.66
CA ASP A 21 7.74 -2.53 -15.13
C ASP A 21 6.66 -2.86 -14.07
N HIS A 22 6.18 -1.82 -13.40
CA HIS A 22 5.13 -1.89 -12.38
C HIS A 22 3.77 -2.35 -12.90
N LYS A 23 3.58 -2.45 -14.23
CA LYS A 23 2.37 -3.04 -14.84
C LYS A 23 2.43 -4.58 -14.83
N ARG A 24 3.62 -5.16 -14.69
CA ARG A 24 3.77 -6.62 -14.65
C ARG A 24 3.29 -7.13 -13.30
N PRO A 25 2.34 -8.10 -13.27
CA PRO A 25 1.88 -8.68 -12.02
C PRO A 25 3.02 -9.33 -11.23
N VAL A 26 2.95 -9.20 -9.91
CA VAL A 26 3.89 -9.79 -8.96
C VAL A 26 3.09 -10.62 -7.98
N ASP A 27 3.56 -11.82 -7.69
CA ASP A 27 3.04 -12.56 -6.55
C ASP A 27 3.73 -12.10 -5.27
N MET A 28 3.08 -11.21 -4.53
CA MET A 28 3.62 -10.63 -3.29
C MET A 28 3.81 -11.66 -2.17
N ARG A 29 3.27 -12.88 -2.31
CA ARG A 29 3.63 -14.02 -1.44
C ARG A 29 5.13 -14.30 -1.47
N GLN A 30 5.77 -14.08 -2.61
CA GLN A 30 7.22 -14.22 -2.74
C GLN A 30 7.94 -13.22 -1.83
N ALA A 31 7.50 -11.96 -1.79
CA ALA A 31 8.09 -10.98 -0.87
C ALA A 31 7.86 -11.41 0.59
N ILE A 32 6.63 -11.78 0.95
CA ILE A 32 6.25 -12.21 2.31
C ILE A 32 7.13 -13.35 2.79
N ALA A 33 7.32 -14.38 1.97
CA ALA A 33 8.10 -15.58 2.32
C ALA A 33 9.55 -15.28 2.74
N ARG A 34 10.12 -14.12 2.39
CA ARG A 34 11.53 -13.76 2.69
C ARG A 34 11.70 -12.91 3.94
N PHE A 35 10.62 -12.45 4.57
CA PHE A 35 10.73 -11.68 5.81
C PHE A 35 9.89 -12.22 6.97
N VAL A 36 9.00 -13.18 6.76
CA VAL A 36 8.23 -13.83 7.84
C VAL A 36 8.91 -15.11 8.35
N ASP A 37 8.65 -15.45 9.61
CA ASP A 37 9.22 -16.61 10.29
C ASP A 37 8.87 -17.91 9.56
N ASP A 38 9.87 -18.79 9.35
CA ASP A 38 9.74 -20.07 8.64
C ASP A 38 9.09 -19.97 7.24
N SER A 39 9.03 -18.76 6.67
CA SER A 39 8.24 -18.45 5.47
C SER A 39 6.77 -18.88 5.58
N ASP A 40 6.25 -18.97 6.81
CA ASP A 40 4.89 -19.45 7.08
C ASP A 40 3.89 -18.30 7.01
N PHE A 41 2.95 -18.43 6.09
CA PHE A 41 1.91 -17.44 5.81
C PHE A 41 0.57 -18.14 5.64
N VAL A 42 -0.32 -17.93 6.60
CA VAL A 42 -1.67 -18.53 6.59
C VAL A 42 -2.62 -17.55 5.91
N GLU A 43 -2.98 -17.86 4.68
CA GLU A 43 -3.89 -17.03 3.90
C GLU A 43 -5.31 -17.02 4.45
N PHE A 44 -5.89 -15.81 4.49
CA PHE A 44 -7.28 -15.58 4.84
C PHE A 44 -8.12 -15.50 3.57
N GLY A 45 -9.04 -16.44 3.35
CA GLY A 45 -9.93 -16.43 2.19
C GLY A 45 -9.20 -16.37 0.83
N PRO A 46 -8.27 -17.30 0.52
CA PRO A 46 -7.48 -17.27 -0.72
C PRO A 46 -8.35 -17.24 -1.98
N ASP A 47 -9.50 -17.92 -1.97
CA ASP A 47 -10.40 -18.05 -3.13
C ASP A 47 -11.41 -16.89 -3.29
N TYR A 48 -11.38 -15.87 -2.42
CA TYR A 48 -12.31 -14.73 -2.45
C TYR A 48 -11.55 -13.41 -2.60
N GLY A 49 -11.68 -12.75 -3.75
CA GLY A 49 -10.90 -11.55 -4.08
C GLY A 49 -9.38 -11.84 -4.13
N PRO A 50 -8.91 -12.79 -4.95
CA PRO A 50 -7.55 -13.33 -4.90
C PRO A 50 -6.45 -12.31 -5.21
N ALA A 51 -6.79 -11.21 -5.90
CA ALA A 51 -5.86 -10.10 -6.14
C ALA A 51 -5.52 -9.32 -4.86
N THR A 52 -6.38 -9.37 -3.83
CA THR A 52 -6.13 -8.81 -2.51
C THR A 52 -5.73 -9.95 -1.58
N VAL A 53 -4.44 -10.03 -1.30
CA VAL A 53 -3.86 -11.09 -0.47
C VAL A 53 -3.90 -10.62 0.98
N CYS A 54 -4.58 -11.40 1.83
CA CYS A 54 -4.63 -11.18 3.27
C CYS A 54 -4.18 -12.45 3.96
N GLY A 55 -3.49 -12.34 5.09
CA GLY A 55 -3.12 -13.52 5.86
C GLY A 55 -2.32 -13.20 7.11
N GLN A 56 -2.14 -14.21 7.94
CA GLN A 56 -1.39 -14.09 9.19
C GLN A 56 -0.01 -14.71 9.04
N ALA A 57 0.96 -14.08 9.68
CA ALA A 57 2.33 -14.56 9.77
C ALA A 57 2.92 -14.24 11.13
N ARG A 58 4.21 -14.56 11.31
CA ARG A 58 4.99 -14.14 12.46
C ARG A 58 6.30 -13.49 12.06
N ILE A 59 6.79 -12.57 12.89
CA ILE A 59 8.15 -12.02 12.82
C ILE A 59 8.73 -12.08 14.24
N GLU A 60 9.81 -12.84 14.42
CA GLU A 60 10.46 -13.10 15.72
C GLU A 60 9.49 -13.64 16.79
N GLY A 61 8.57 -14.51 16.35
CA GLY A 61 7.52 -15.13 17.14
C GLY A 61 6.31 -14.24 17.42
N HIS A 62 6.30 -12.98 16.97
CA HIS A 62 5.18 -12.06 17.14
C HIS A 62 4.21 -12.14 15.97
N ALA A 63 2.91 -12.27 16.26
CA ALA A 63 1.88 -12.33 15.23
C ALA A 63 1.74 -10.99 14.49
N ILE A 64 1.48 -11.07 13.18
CA ILE A 64 1.20 -9.92 12.32
C ILE A 64 0.16 -10.32 11.28
N GLY A 65 -0.78 -9.40 10.99
CA GLY A 65 -1.70 -9.50 9.86
C GLY A 65 -1.13 -8.74 8.68
N ILE A 66 -1.06 -9.36 7.50
CA ILE A 66 -0.50 -8.76 6.30
C ILE A 66 -1.61 -8.59 5.26
N ILE A 67 -1.69 -7.43 4.64
CA ILE A 67 -2.53 -7.13 3.48
C ILE A 67 -1.64 -6.63 2.35
N THR A 68 -1.76 -7.24 1.17
CA THR A 68 -1.01 -6.86 -0.03
C THR A 68 -1.82 -7.10 -1.30
N ASN A 69 -1.25 -6.72 -2.44
CA ASN A 69 -1.94 -6.67 -3.72
C ASN A 69 -1.12 -7.38 -4.80
N ASN A 70 -1.74 -8.33 -5.48
CA ASN A 70 -1.26 -8.92 -6.73
C ASN A 70 -1.98 -8.32 -7.95
N GLY A 71 -2.76 -7.26 -7.75
CA GLY A 71 -3.55 -6.57 -8.76
C GLY A 71 -4.42 -5.46 -8.15
N PRO A 72 -5.31 -4.84 -8.95
CA PRO A 72 -6.24 -3.84 -8.44
C PRO A 72 -7.24 -4.41 -7.42
N LEU A 73 -7.78 -3.55 -6.56
CA LEU A 73 -8.77 -3.89 -5.55
C LEU A 73 -10.16 -4.04 -6.19
N ASP A 74 -10.74 -5.23 -6.12
CA ASP A 74 -12.11 -5.50 -6.57
C ASP A 74 -13.10 -5.52 -5.38
N PRO A 75 -14.43 -5.59 -5.60
CA PRO A 75 -15.40 -5.60 -4.51
C PRO A 75 -15.19 -6.75 -3.51
N ALA A 76 -14.80 -7.93 -3.99
CA ALA A 76 -14.52 -9.07 -3.12
C ALA A 76 -13.28 -8.83 -2.26
N GLY A 77 -12.18 -8.37 -2.87
CA GLY A 77 -10.94 -8.01 -2.20
C GLY A 77 -11.13 -6.91 -1.13
N ALA A 78 -11.92 -5.88 -1.44
CA ALA A 78 -12.24 -4.83 -0.47
C ALA A 78 -13.02 -5.37 0.74
N ASN A 79 -14.03 -6.23 0.53
CA ASN A 79 -14.75 -6.88 1.64
C ASN A 79 -13.85 -7.83 2.45
N LYS A 80 -13.00 -8.60 1.76
CA LYS A 80 -12.02 -9.49 2.39
C LYS A 80 -11.07 -8.72 3.29
N ALA A 81 -10.46 -7.65 2.78
CA ALA A 81 -9.58 -6.79 3.56
C ALA A 81 -10.31 -6.17 4.75
N THR A 82 -11.54 -5.67 4.56
CA THR A 82 -12.39 -5.13 5.64
C THR A 82 -12.55 -6.15 6.78
N HIS A 83 -12.97 -7.38 6.45
CA HIS A 83 -13.17 -8.43 7.46
C HIS A 83 -11.84 -8.78 8.14
N PHE A 84 -10.76 -8.92 7.36
CA PHE A 84 -9.45 -9.26 7.90
C PHE A 84 -8.91 -8.20 8.87
N ILE A 85 -9.09 -6.91 8.57
CA ILE A 85 -8.73 -5.81 9.47
C ILE A 85 -9.50 -5.92 10.79
N HIS A 86 -10.81 -6.15 10.74
CA HIS A 86 -11.61 -6.34 11.95
C HIS A 86 -11.17 -7.55 12.78
N ALA A 87 -10.86 -8.67 12.12
CA ALA A 87 -10.35 -9.87 12.80
C ALA A 87 -8.98 -9.63 13.47
N CYS A 88 -8.09 -8.86 12.82
CA CYS A 88 -6.83 -8.45 13.41
C CYS A 88 -7.05 -7.53 14.61
N CYS A 89 -7.98 -6.55 14.52
CA CYS A 89 -8.33 -5.70 15.65
C CYS A 89 -8.90 -6.51 16.83
N GLN A 90 -9.79 -7.46 16.57
CA GLN A 90 -10.38 -8.32 17.60
C GLN A 90 -9.33 -9.17 18.33
N SER A 91 -8.32 -9.65 17.60
CA SER A 91 -7.23 -10.46 18.14
C SER A 91 -6.03 -9.66 18.64
N GLN A 92 -6.11 -8.31 18.61
CA GLN A 92 -5.01 -7.40 18.94
C GLN A 92 -3.73 -7.68 18.12
N THR A 93 -3.90 -8.08 16.86
CA THR A 93 -2.80 -8.38 15.94
C THR A 93 -2.46 -7.11 15.15
N PRO A 94 -1.20 -6.62 15.15
CA PRO A 94 -0.79 -5.48 14.34
C PRO A 94 -0.91 -5.77 12.85
N LEU A 95 -1.15 -4.73 12.05
CA LEU A 95 -1.37 -4.81 10.61
C LEU A 95 -0.17 -4.27 9.84
N LEU A 96 0.20 -4.97 8.76
CA LEU A 96 1.19 -4.57 7.77
C LEU A 96 0.54 -4.47 6.39
N TYR A 97 0.65 -3.30 5.78
CA TYR A 97 0.18 -3.03 4.43
C TYR A 97 1.36 -2.96 3.47
N LEU A 98 1.48 -3.93 2.57
CA LEU A 98 2.47 -3.92 1.49
C LEU A 98 1.79 -3.44 0.22
N ASN A 99 1.97 -2.17 -0.12
CA ASN A 99 1.30 -1.54 -1.25
C ASN A 99 1.96 -1.97 -2.57
N ASN A 100 1.15 -2.58 -3.43
CA ASN A 100 1.48 -2.86 -4.82
C ASN A 100 0.21 -2.82 -5.69
N THR A 101 -0.53 -1.72 -5.62
CA THR A 101 -1.83 -1.55 -6.28
C THR A 101 -1.89 -0.31 -7.15
N THR A 102 -2.54 -0.47 -8.30
CA THR A 102 -2.85 0.62 -9.24
C THR A 102 -4.20 1.27 -8.95
N GLY A 103 -4.89 0.87 -7.88
CA GLY A 103 -6.18 1.41 -7.47
C GLY A 103 -7.28 0.36 -7.36
N TYR A 104 -8.53 0.82 -7.44
CA TYR A 104 -9.71 -0.03 -7.47
C TYR A 104 -10.10 -0.37 -8.91
N MET A 105 -10.75 -1.51 -9.09
CA MET A 105 -11.36 -1.91 -10.36
C MET A 105 -12.43 -0.90 -10.77
N VAL A 106 -12.44 -0.54 -12.06
CA VAL A 106 -13.41 0.37 -12.66
C VAL A 106 -14.23 -0.35 -13.72
N GLY A 107 -15.41 0.17 -14.03
CA GLY A 107 -16.29 -0.34 -15.08
C GLY A 107 -17.68 -0.68 -14.56
N LYS A 108 -18.65 -0.65 -15.46
CA LYS A 108 -20.09 -0.75 -15.12
C LYS A 108 -20.41 -1.89 -14.16
N ALA A 109 -19.90 -3.10 -14.43
CA ALA A 109 -20.16 -4.27 -13.60
C ALA A 109 -19.62 -4.12 -12.16
N TYR A 110 -18.44 -3.51 -11.99
CA TYR A 110 -17.85 -3.28 -10.66
C TYR A 110 -18.57 -2.17 -9.90
N GLU A 111 -18.98 -1.11 -10.60
CA GLU A 111 -19.78 -0.03 -10.01
C GLU A 111 -21.15 -0.55 -9.54
N GLU A 112 -21.85 -1.33 -10.37
CA GLU A 112 -23.14 -1.95 -10.01
C GLU A 112 -23.01 -3.00 -8.90
N ALA A 113 -21.89 -3.73 -8.85
CA ALA A 113 -21.53 -4.60 -7.72
C ALA A 113 -21.23 -3.80 -6.43
N GLY A 114 -21.09 -2.48 -6.53
CA GLY A 114 -20.91 -1.56 -5.42
C GLY A 114 -19.44 -1.36 -5.04
N MET A 115 -18.55 -1.21 -6.01
CA MET A 115 -17.14 -0.93 -5.75
C MET A 115 -16.95 0.24 -4.77
N ILE A 116 -17.69 1.33 -4.95
CA ILE A 116 -17.65 2.50 -4.06
C ILE A 116 -18.00 2.12 -2.61
N LYS A 117 -19.15 1.46 -2.37
CA LYS A 117 -19.56 1.11 -0.99
C LYS A 117 -18.58 0.13 -0.35
N HIS A 118 -17.99 -0.79 -1.11
CA HIS A 118 -17.06 -1.79 -0.60
C HIS A 118 -15.68 -1.18 -0.34
N GLY A 119 -15.19 -0.29 -1.20
CA GLY A 119 -13.99 0.51 -0.97
C GLY A 119 -14.14 1.41 0.26
N SER A 120 -15.29 2.07 0.43
CA SER A 120 -15.57 2.89 1.63
C SER A 120 -15.55 2.07 2.92
N LYS A 121 -16.08 0.83 2.93
CA LYS A 121 -16.00 -0.04 4.11
C LYS A 121 -14.55 -0.41 4.45
N MET A 122 -13.73 -0.69 3.44
CA MET A 122 -12.31 -0.97 3.65
C MET A 122 -11.59 0.23 4.25
N ILE A 123 -11.83 1.43 3.73
CA ILE A 123 -11.28 2.67 4.28
C ILE A 123 -11.77 2.90 5.72
N GLN A 124 -13.05 2.67 6.00
CA GLN A 124 -13.58 2.74 7.37
C GLN A 124 -12.88 1.76 8.32
N ALA A 125 -12.58 0.53 7.86
CA ALA A 125 -11.84 -0.43 8.67
C ALA A 125 -10.40 0.02 8.94
N VAL A 126 -9.70 0.55 7.93
CA VAL A 126 -8.35 1.14 8.07
C VAL A 126 -8.36 2.29 9.09
N THR A 127 -9.26 3.24 8.92
CA THR A 127 -9.30 4.44 9.78
C THR A 127 -9.69 4.14 11.22
N ASN A 128 -10.55 3.13 11.44
CA ASN A 128 -11.03 2.77 12.77
C ASN A 128 -10.26 1.60 13.41
N ALA A 129 -9.21 1.08 12.75
CA ALA A 129 -8.42 0.00 13.31
C ALA A 129 -7.73 0.44 14.62
N THR A 130 -7.86 -0.39 15.66
CA THR A 130 -7.37 -0.08 17.02
C THR A 130 -5.98 -0.62 17.30
N VAL A 131 -5.42 -1.37 16.36
CA VAL A 131 -4.09 -1.99 16.45
C VAL A 131 -3.04 -1.16 15.72
N PRO A 132 -1.74 -1.33 16.00
CA PRO A 132 -0.69 -0.68 15.24
C PRO A 132 -0.77 -1.05 13.76
N GLN A 133 -0.72 -0.03 12.89
CA GLN A 133 -0.69 -0.19 11.44
C GLN A 133 0.66 0.27 10.91
N ILE A 134 1.31 -0.54 10.08
CA ILE A 134 2.58 -0.23 9.43
C ILE A 134 2.38 -0.36 7.92
N THR A 135 2.97 0.57 7.16
CA THR A 135 2.85 0.57 5.70
C THR A 135 4.23 0.51 5.07
N ILE A 136 4.36 -0.31 4.03
CA ILE A 136 5.52 -0.31 3.13
C ILE A 136 5.02 -0.17 1.71
N TYR A 137 5.47 0.88 1.01
CA TYR A 137 5.30 1.01 -0.43
C TYR A 137 6.34 0.13 -1.11
N CYS A 138 5.92 -1.04 -1.61
CA CYS A 138 6.80 -2.02 -2.25
C CYS A 138 6.82 -1.87 -3.78
N GLY A 139 5.75 -1.35 -4.36
CA GLY A 139 5.59 -1.15 -5.80
C GLY A 139 4.69 0.05 -6.09
N ALA A 140 3.63 -0.16 -6.88
CA ALA A 140 2.67 0.89 -7.15
C ALA A 140 1.81 1.21 -5.91
N SER A 141 1.58 2.50 -5.64
CA SER A 141 0.58 2.98 -4.69
C SER A 141 -0.16 4.16 -5.32
N PHE A 142 -1.21 3.86 -6.08
CA PHE A 142 -1.92 4.86 -6.88
C PHE A 142 -3.34 5.14 -6.39
N GLY A 143 -3.66 6.44 -6.38
CA GLY A 143 -5.02 6.97 -6.20
C GLY A 143 -5.73 6.41 -4.96
N ALA A 144 -6.98 6.00 -5.14
CA ALA A 144 -7.76 5.45 -4.04
C ALA A 144 -7.19 4.13 -3.47
N GLY A 145 -6.37 3.40 -4.22
CA GLY A 145 -5.69 2.21 -3.71
C GLY A 145 -4.73 2.53 -2.56
N ASN A 146 -4.03 3.67 -2.64
CA ASN A 146 -3.23 4.19 -1.53
C ASN A 146 -4.07 4.39 -0.26
N TYR A 147 -5.31 4.84 -0.42
CA TYR A 147 -6.21 5.08 0.71
C TYR A 147 -6.67 3.77 1.37
N GLY A 148 -7.10 2.81 0.57
CA GLY A 148 -7.53 1.50 1.06
C GLY A 148 -6.41 0.69 1.71
N MET A 149 -5.15 0.96 1.36
CA MET A 149 -3.97 0.25 1.84
C MET A 149 -3.17 1.03 2.90
N CYS A 150 -3.85 1.85 3.70
CA CYS A 150 -3.28 2.63 4.82
C CYS A 150 -2.08 3.50 4.40
N GLY A 151 -2.19 4.22 3.29
CA GLY A 151 -1.20 5.22 2.90
C GLY A 151 -1.06 6.35 3.92
N ARG A 152 -0.09 7.25 3.70
CA ARG A 152 0.30 8.31 4.66
C ARG A 152 -0.87 9.09 5.27
N GLY A 153 -1.88 9.42 4.47
CA GLY A 153 -3.06 10.17 4.92
C GLY A 153 -3.94 9.45 5.96
N PHE A 154 -3.69 8.15 6.19
CA PHE A 154 -4.38 7.32 7.18
C PHE A 154 -3.54 7.07 8.44
N HIS A 155 -2.42 7.78 8.57
CA HIS A 155 -1.59 7.82 9.78
C HIS A 155 -1.16 6.43 10.30
N PRO A 156 -0.57 5.56 9.46
CA PRO A 156 0.14 4.38 9.99
C PRO A 156 1.21 4.84 10.98
N ARG A 157 1.54 3.99 11.95
CA ARG A 157 2.59 4.27 12.96
C ARG A 157 3.94 4.52 12.31
N PHE A 158 4.22 3.78 11.25
CA PHE A 158 5.38 3.93 10.39
C PHE A 158 5.00 3.63 8.94
N CYS A 159 5.56 4.39 8.00
CA CYS A 159 5.34 4.25 6.57
C CYS A 159 6.68 4.33 5.85
N PHE A 160 7.14 3.25 5.21
CA PHE A 160 8.41 3.22 4.48
C PHE A 160 8.20 3.00 2.99
N SER A 161 9.24 3.29 2.21
CA SER A 161 9.26 3.02 0.77
C SER A 161 10.42 2.08 0.43
N TRP A 162 10.20 1.12 -0.46
CA TRP A 162 11.28 0.47 -1.20
C TRP A 162 11.76 1.38 -2.35
N PRO A 163 13.02 1.28 -2.80
CA PRO A 163 13.58 2.23 -3.77
C PRO A 163 12.86 2.23 -5.12
N ASN A 164 12.23 1.10 -5.49
CA ASN A 164 11.47 0.94 -6.74
C ASN A 164 10.01 1.43 -6.63
N ALA A 165 9.55 1.84 -5.44
CA ALA A 165 8.16 2.23 -5.23
C ALA A 165 7.77 3.46 -6.05
N LYS A 166 6.52 3.48 -6.50
CA LYS A 166 5.93 4.59 -7.25
C LYS A 166 4.61 4.99 -6.61
N THR A 167 4.53 6.23 -6.15
CA THR A 167 3.33 6.76 -5.47
C THR A 167 2.83 8.00 -6.19
N ALA A 168 1.56 8.01 -6.58
CA ALA A 168 0.95 9.10 -7.34
C ALA A 168 -0.57 9.07 -7.24
N VAL A 169 -1.24 10.14 -7.72
CA VAL A 169 -2.70 10.16 -7.83
C VAL A 169 -3.22 9.13 -8.86
N MET A 170 -2.46 8.89 -9.94
CA MET A 170 -2.69 7.86 -10.96
C MET A 170 -1.42 7.70 -11.82
N GLY A 171 -1.38 6.73 -12.73
CA GLY A 171 -0.27 6.59 -13.68
C GLY A 171 -0.27 7.72 -14.73
N GLY A 172 0.93 8.14 -15.18
CA GLY A 172 1.08 9.23 -16.14
C GLY A 172 0.34 9.00 -17.47
N GLU A 173 0.37 7.77 -17.99
CA GLU A 173 -0.39 7.39 -19.19
C GLU A 173 -1.91 7.52 -18.99
N GLN A 174 -2.42 7.11 -17.82
CA GLN A 174 -3.85 7.20 -17.49
C GLN A 174 -4.31 8.67 -17.43
N ALA A 175 -3.48 9.53 -16.82
CA ALA A 175 -3.73 10.97 -16.78
C ALA A 175 -3.72 11.57 -18.19
N ALA A 176 -2.71 11.25 -18.99
CA ALA A 176 -2.58 11.75 -20.36
C ALA A 176 -3.74 11.33 -21.26
N GLU A 177 -4.18 10.07 -21.18
CA GLU A 177 -5.31 9.57 -21.97
C GLU A 177 -6.62 10.25 -21.57
N THR A 178 -6.88 10.38 -20.26
CA THR A 178 -8.08 11.06 -19.76
C THR A 178 -8.14 12.51 -20.24
N MET A 179 -7.01 13.23 -20.15
CA MET A 179 -6.92 14.62 -20.59
C MET A 179 -7.06 14.76 -22.10
N ALA A 180 -6.56 13.79 -22.88
CA ALA A 180 -6.75 13.76 -24.32
C ALA A 180 -8.21 13.60 -24.70
N ILE A 181 -8.92 12.63 -24.13
CA ILE A 181 -10.35 12.40 -24.38
C ILE A 181 -11.17 13.66 -24.08
N VAL A 182 -10.90 14.34 -22.96
CA VAL A 182 -11.58 15.58 -22.58
C VAL A 182 -11.27 16.72 -23.56
N ALA A 183 -10.02 16.86 -23.97
CA ALA A 183 -9.60 17.89 -24.91
C ALA A 183 -10.23 17.69 -26.29
N GLU A 184 -10.22 16.46 -26.81
CA GLU A 184 -10.86 16.08 -28.08
C GLU A 184 -12.37 16.32 -28.06
N ALA A 185 -13.06 15.89 -27.00
CA ALA A 185 -14.50 16.13 -26.86
C ALA A 185 -14.83 17.63 -26.79
N GLY A 186 -14.03 18.42 -26.08
CA GLY A 186 -14.17 19.88 -26.00
C GLY A 186 -13.93 20.57 -27.35
N ALA A 187 -12.93 20.11 -28.09
CA ALA A 187 -12.58 20.56 -29.44
C ALA A 187 -13.69 20.24 -30.46
N ALA A 188 -14.22 19.02 -30.43
CA ALA A 188 -15.34 18.58 -31.26
C ALA A 188 -16.59 19.43 -31.03
N ARG A 189 -16.95 19.73 -29.77
CA ARG A 189 -18.07 20.63 -29.42
C ARG A 189 -17.90 22.05 -29.98
N LYS A 190 -16.66 22.49 -30.20
CA LYS A 190 -16.32 23.81 -30.78
C LYS A 190 -16.13 23.76 -32.31
N GLY A 191 -16.35 22.61 -32.94
CA GLY A 191 -16.14 22.41 -34.38
C GLY A 191 -14.69 22.56 -34.83
N LYS A 192 -13.72 22.44 -33.90
CA LYS A 192 -12.29 22.63 -34.17
C LYS A 192 -11.54 21.35 -33.81
N PRO A 193 -11.41 20.36 -34.72
CA PRO A 193 -10.71 19.12 -34.41
C PRO A 193 -9.26 19.41 -34.00
N MET A 194 -8.73 18.62 -33.06
CA MET A 194 -7.35 18.75 -32.62
C MET A 194 -6.39 18.14 -33.64
N ASP A 195 -5.24 18.78 -33.78
CA ASP A 195 -4.11 18.23 -34.53
C ASP A 195 -3.53 17.02 -33.77
N PRO A 196 -3.45 15.83 -34.38
CA PRO A 196 -2.88 14.64 -33.75
C PRO A 196 -1.47 14.84 -33.19
N ALA A 197 -0.63 15.65 -33.85
CA ALA A 197 0.73 15.91 -33.38
C ALA A 197 0.72 16.71 -32.07
N LYS A 198 -0.13 17.73 -31.96
CA LYS A 198 -0.31 18.54 -30.74
C LYS A 198 -0.92 17.72 -29.61
N LEU A 199 -1.83 16.79 -29.94
CA LEU A 199 -2.40 15.89 -28.94
C LEU A 199 -1.34 14.97 -28.37
N GLN A 200 -0.47 14.40 -29.22
CA GLN A 200 0.61 13.54 -28.77
C GLN A 200 1.64 14.30 -27.93
N GLU A 201 1.99 15.52 -28.32
CA GLU A 201 2.87 16.40 -27.53
C GLU A 201 2.27 16.68 -26.14
N MET A 202 0.97 16.97 -26.08
CA MET A 202 0.26 17.15 -24.82
C MET A 202 0.30 15.89 -23.95
N LYS A 203 0.02 14.72 -24.53
CA LYS A 203 0.10 13.43 -23.82
C LYS A 203 1.50 13.20 -23.24
N SER A 204 2.55 13.35 -24.05
CA SER A 204 3.94 13.21 -23.62
C SER A 204 4.31 14.18 -22.49
N ARG A 205 3.84 15.43 -22.56
CA ARG A 205 4.09 16.41 -21.50
C ARG A 205 3.44 16.01 -20.18
N ILE A 206 2.19 15.52 -20.22
CA ILE A 206 1.47 15.08 -19.02
C ILE A 206 2.17 13.86 -18.40
N ILE A 207 2.54 12.86 -19.22
CA ILE A 207 3.29 11.68 -18.76
C ILE A 207 4.57 12.12 -18.03
N ASN A 208 5.39 12.96 -18.66
CA ASN A 208 6.65 13.41 -18.06
C ASN A 208 6.45 14.14 -16.72
N VAL A 209 5.40 14.97 -16.59
CA VAL A 209 5.10 15.68 -15.35
C VAL A 209 4.72 14.70 -14.23
N PHE A 210 3.82 13.75 -14.50
CA PHE A 210 3.41 12.76 -13.53
C PHE A 210 4.56 11.83 -13.14
N ASP A 211 5.33 11.38 -14.12
CA ASP A 211 6.43 10.43 -13.92
C ASP A 211 7.55 11.03 -13.07
N SER A 212 7.82 12.33 -13.23
CA SER A 212 8.81 13.06 -12.44
C SER A 212 8.46 13.25 -10.96
N GLN A 213 7.22 12.97 -10.56
CA GLN A 213 6.73 13.22 -9.20
C GLN A 213 6.50 11.95 -8.38
N MET A 214 6.59 10.78 -9.02
CA MET A 214 6.17 9.52 -8.40
C MET A 214 7.30 8.70 -7.77
N ASP A 215 8.57 9.00 -8.05
CA ASP A 215 9.68 8.26 -7.47
C ASP A 215 9.92 8.58 -6.00
N VAL A 216 10.67 7.69 -5.34
CA VAL A 216 10.95 7.78 -3.91
C VAL A 216 11.74 9.02 -3.50
N PHE A 217 12.55 9.62 -4.38
CA PHE A 217 13.27 10.84 -4.04
C PHE A 217 12.29 12.02 -3.99
N ALA A 218 11.33 12.05 -4.91
CA ALA A 218 10.26 13.02 -4.90
C ALA A 218 9.32 12.84 -3.70
N THR A 219 8.93 11.61 -3.36
CA THR A 219 7.97 11.35 -2.27
C THR A 219 8.61 11.47 -0.90
N SER A 220 9.77 10.85 -0.69
CA SER A 220 10.49 10.86 0.59
C SER A 220 11.05 12.24 0.91
N GLY A 221 11.54 12.97 -0.10
CA GLY A 221 11.93 14.38 0.04
C GLY A 221 10.80 15.33 0.45
N ARG A 222 9.55 14.87 0.41
CA ARG A 222 8.34 15.58 0.84
C ARG A 222 7.68 14.97 2.08
N LEU A 223 8.35 14.04 2.77
CA LEU A 223 7.84 13.35 3.96
C LEU A 223 6.53 12.58 3.70
N LEU A 224 6.33 12.08 2.48
CA LEU A 224 5.20 11.21 2.16
C LEU A 224 5.43 9.76 2.63
N ASP A 225 6.65 9.46 3.07
CA ASP A 225 7.10 8.27 3.78
C ASP A 225 8.11 8.72 4.87
N ASP A 226 8.42 7.83 5.83
CA ASP A 226 9.33 8.03 6.96
C ASP A 226 10.77 7.66 6.58
N GLY A 227 10.99 7.24 5.33
CA GLY A 227 12.28 6.86 4.81
C GLY A 227 12.20 5.78 3.74
N VAL A 228 13.20 5.81 2.86
CA VAL A 228 13.47 4.74 1.90
C VAL A 228 14.36 3.70 2.58
N ILE A 229 13.96 2.43 2.52
CA ILE A 229 14.70 1.30 3.11
C ILE A 229 15.17 0.35 2.01
N ASP A 230 16.27 -0.34 2.23
CA ASP A 230 16.66 -1.48 1.39
C ASP A 230 15.60 -2.59 1.53
N PRO A 231 15.10 -3.20 0.44
CA PRO A 231 14.16 -4.31 0.54
C PRO A 231 14.65 -5.44 1.46
N ARG A 232 15.96 -5.72 1.47
CA ARG A 232 16.59 -6.75 2.31
C ARG A 232 16.45 -6.46 3.82
N ASP A 233 16.38 -5.19 4.19
CA ASP A 233 16.25 -4.75 5.58
C ASP A 233 14.80 -4.79 6.10
N THR A 234 13.83 -5.13 5.24
CA THR A 234 12.39 -5.14 5.58
C THR A 234 12.12 -5.89 6.88
N ARG A 235 12.68 -7.09 7.06
CA ARG A 235 12.49 -7.89 8.29
C ARG A 235 13.02 -7.17 9.54
N ALA A 236 14.23 -6.61 9.45
CA ALA A 236 14.89 -5.93 10.57
C ALA A 236 14.16 -4.63 10.95
N VAL A 237 13.71 -3.87 9.95
CA VAL A 237 12.90 -2.66 10.14
C VAL A 237 11.57 -3.02 10.82
N LEU A 238 10.85 -4.03 10.30
CA LEU A 238 9.59 -4.50 10.88
C LEU A 238 9.76 -4.94 12.33
N LEU A 239 10.82 -5.70 12.64
CA LEU A 239 11.12 -6.12 14.00
C LEU A 239 11.26 -4.91 14.95
N ASN A 240 12.03 -3.91 14.52
CA ASN A 240 12.27 -2.70 15.31
C ASN A 240 10.96 -1.93 15.56
N VAL A 241 10.22 -1.60 14.50
CA VAL A 241 9.00 -0.78 14.63
C VAL A 241 7.88 -1.50 15.37
N LEU A 242 7.74 -2.82 15.19
CA LEU A 242 6.79 -3.61 15.96
C LEU A 242 7.18 -3.66 17.44
N SER A 243 8.48 -3.68 17.76
CA SER A 243 8.96 -3.59 19.14
C SER A 243 8.60 -2.25 19.77
N ILE A 244 8.82 -1.15 19.04
CA ILE A 244 8.45 0.20 19.49
C ILE A 244 6.94 0.29 19.76
N CYS A 245 6.11 -0.23 18.85
CA CYS A 245 4.65 -0.24 19.02
C CYS A 245 4.21 -1.01 20.28
N ARG A 246 4.76 -2.21 20.49
CA ARG A 246 4.45 -3.02 21.69
C ARG A 246 4.89 -2.34 22.98
N GLU A 247 6.08 -1.75 22.99
CA GLU A 247 6.58 -1.03 24.16
C GLU A 247 5.68 0.18 24.48
N ALA A 248 5.26 0.92 23.45
CA ALA A 248 4.35 2.06 23.61
C ALA A 248 3.00 1.64 24.20
N GLU A 249 2.43 0.50 23.78
CA GLU A 249 1.18 -0.03 24.32
C GLU A 249 1.31 -0.49 25.79
N ALA A 250 2.44 -1.08 26.16
CA ALA A 250 2.68 -1.56 27.52
C ALA A 250 3.08 -0.45 28.51
N ARG A 251 3.50 0.72 28.01
CA ARG A 251 4.07 1.79 28.83
C ARG A 251 2.97 2.57 29.57
N ASN A 252 3.10 2.66 30.90
CA ASN A 252 2.29 3.55 31.74
C ASN A 252 3.14 4.73 32.27
N PRO A 253 3.15 5.89 31.59
CA PRO A 253 3.96 7.03 32.01
C PRO A 253 3.41 7.67 33.30
N GLN A 254 4.31 8.23 34.12
CA GLN A 254 3.95 9.00 35.31
C GLN A 254 3.31 10.33 34.89
N LYS A 255 2.00 10.46 35.11
CA LYS A 255 1.27 11.67 34.76
C LYS A 255 1.55 12.77 35.78
N VAL A 256 1.98 13.92 35.30
CA VAL A 256 2.14 15.15 36.09
C VAL A 256 1.21 16.23 35.54
N GLN A 257 0.64 17.06 36.41
CA GLN A 257 -0.30 18.11 36.01
C GLN A 257 0.39 19.28 35.29
N PHE A 258 1.66 19.51 35.61
CA PHE A 258 2.49 20.59 35.09
C PHE A 258 3.70 20.01 34.35
N SER A 259 4.15 20.70 33.31
CA SER A 259 5.46 20.43 32.71
C SER A 259 6.56 20.68 33.74
N VAL A 260 7.73 20.05 33.56
CA VAL A 260 8.90 20.28 34.42
C VAL A 260 9.19 21.78 34.47
N ALA A 261 9.06 22.39 35.65
CA ALA A 261 9.33 23.80 35.84
C ALA A 261 10.81 24.08 35.62
N ARG A 262 11.12 25.12 34.84
CA ARG A 262 12.47 25.66 34.77
C ARG A 262 12.79 26.29 36.14
N PRO A 263 13.82 25.83 36.86
CA PRO A 263 14.19 26.36 38.16
C PRO A 263 14.62 27.82 38.08
#